data_AF-A0A353J897-F1
#
_entry.id   AF-A0A353J897-F1
#
_cell.length_a   1.000
_cell.length_b   1.000
_cell.length_c   1.000
_cell.angle_alpha   90.00
_cell.angle_beta   90.00
_cell.angle_gamma   90.00
#
_symmetry.space_group_name_H-M   'P 1'
#
loop_
_entity.id
_entity.type
_entity.pdbx_description
1 polymer ?
#
loop_
_entity_poly.entity_id
_entity_poly.type
_entity_poly.pdbx_seq_one_letter_code
_entity_poly.pdbx_strand_id
1 'polypeptide(L)'
;MLDIYATLEIKQILDEISSYSKSEVSKKDILNMKMFSSINENRIALKEVDEMSSLILRRGNIPINVSFAIDKIIDTSKKGGILSPLDFEHIANEINNALNLLKYFARSENALYPTLNRISDKLIDLSFLEKEIHLVITPNLSISDNASVELYKIRQNIIKKDKDIHILTLSLLNKYKDYLSESTISIRNGHFVLPIKSGFKNKISGIIHDISDSGQTTFVEPAALVELSNEIYLLHKEENEEIRLILKELSNKVTLNADALINNARIITKLDFVSAKAMYGNQHDCFVASLVDERIIDIKNARHPLIDK
;
A
#
# COMPACT_ATOMS: atom_id res chain seq x y z
N MET A 1 -33.25 -20.93 -24.87
CA MET A 1 -33.62 -19.55 -24.48
C MET A 1 -32.38 -18.71 -24.80
N LEU A 2 -32.47 -17.71 -25.67
CA LEU A 2 -31.31 -16.87 -25.98
C LEU A 2 -30.83 -16.19 -24.68
N ASP A 3 -29.52 -16.18 -24.46
CA ASP A 3 -28.94 -15.39 -23.38
C ASP A 3 -29.13 -13.91 -23.72
N ILE A 4 -30.01 -13.25 -22.96
CA ILE A 4 -30.36 -11.84 -23.17
C ILE A 4 -29.14 -10.93 -22.99
N TYR A 5 -28.17 -11.34 -22.17
CA TYR A 5 -26.92 -10.60 -21.98
C TYR A 5 -26.03 -10.64 -23.22
N ALA A 6 -25.95 -11.80 -23.87
CA ALA A 6 -25.21 -11.95 -25.12
C ALA A 6 -25.90 -11.22 -26.27
N THR A 7 -27.23 -11.29 -26.33
CA THR A 7 -28.02 -10.68 -27.41
C THR A 7 -27.93 -9.15 -27.38
N LEU A 8 -27.87 -8.55 -26.19
CA LEU A 8 -27.78 -7.11 -25.99
C LEU A 8 -26.34 -6.62 -25.79
N GLU A 9 -25.34 -7.49 -26.02
CA GLU A 9 -23.92 -7.17 -25.88
C GLU A 9 -23.56 -6.50 -24.53
N ILE A 10 -24.27 -6.92 -23.47
CA ILE A 10 -24.17 -6.30 -22.15
C ILE A 10 -22.74 -6.40 -21.61
N LYS A 11 -22.05 -7.50 -21.89
CA LYS A 11 -20.69 -7.71 -21.40
C LYS A 11 -19.73 -6.62 -21.90
N GLN A 12 -19.80 -6.26 -23.19
CA GLN A 12 -18.97 -5.22 -23.78
C GLN A 12 -19.26 -3.84 -23.15
N ILE A 13 -20.54 -3.54 -22.89
CA ILE A 13 -20.95 -2.32 -22.19
C ILE A 13 -20.40 -2.30 -20.76
N LEU A 14 -20.47 -3.42 -20.03
CA LEU A 14 -19.91 -3.54 -18.69
C LEU A 14 -18.39 -3.40 -18.68
N ASP A 15 -17.69 -3.94 -19.67
CA ASP A 15 -16.25 -3.77 -19.86
C ASP A 15 -15.90 -2.27 -20.03
N GLU A 16 -16.63 -1.54 -20.89
CA GLU A 16 -16.46 -0.09 -21.07
C GLU A 16 -16.72 0.68 -19.77
N ILE A 17 -17.83 0.42 -19.07
CA ILE A 17 -18.16 1.08 -17.79
C ILE A 17 -17.06 0.82 -16.76
N SER A 18 -16.50 -0.40 -16.71
CA SER A 18 -15.47 -0.77 -15.74
C SER A 18 -14.19 0.05 -15.89
N SER A 19 -13.89 0.55 -17.08
CA SER A 19 -12.70 1.37 -17.35
C SER A 19 -12.73 2.73 -16.63
N TYR A 20 -13.92 3.22 -16.25
CA TYR A 20 -14.10 4.46 -15.50
C TYR A 20 -13.88 4.29 -13.99
N SER A 21 -13.93 3.06 -13.49
CA SER A 21 -13.80 2.76 -12.06
C SER A 21 -12.34 2.80 -11.60
N LYS A 22 -12.12 3.36 -10.39
CA LYS A 22 -10.82 3.44 -9.73
C LYS A 22 -10.62 2.39 -8.63
N SER A 23 -11.68 1.71 -8.21
CA SER A 23 -11.63 0.60 -7.25
C SER A 23 -11.63 -0.75 -7.96
N GLU A 24 -10.68 -1.63 -7.63
CA GLU A 24 -10.66 -3.01 -8.15
C GLU A 24 -11.92 -3.80 -7.76
N VAL A 25 -12.49 -3.51 -6.59
CA VAL A 25 -13.75 -4.14 -6.13
C VAL A 25 -14.91 -3.64 -6.98
N SER A 26 -14.99 -2.33 -7.23
CA SER A 26 -16.03 -1.71 -8.05
C SER A 26 -15.97 -2.20 -9.51
N LYS A 27 -14.78 -2.31 -10.11
CA LYS A 27 -14.60 -2.93 -11.43
C LYS A 27 -15.20 -4.33 -11.48
N LYS A 28 -14.87 -5.17 -10.48
CA LYS A 28 -15.42 -6.51 -10.39
C LYS A 28 -16.94 -6.49 -10.23
N ASP A 29 -17.48 -5.59 -9.42
CA ASP A 29 -18.93 -5.45 -9.23
C ASP A 29 -19.63 -5.01 -10.52
N ILE A 30 -19.03 -4.11 -11.30
CA ILE A 30 -19.51 -3.67 -12.62
C ILE A 30 -19.57 -4.86 -13.57
N LEU A 31 -18.46 -5.59 -13.71
CA LEU A 31 -18.37 -6.73 -14.63
C LEU A 31 -19.32 -7.88 -14.28
N ASN A 32 -19.75 -7.97 -13.02
CA ASN A 32 -20.69 -8.99 -12.54
C ASN A 32 -22.13 -8.46 -12.35
N MET A 33 -22.45 -7.26 -12.87
CA MET A 33 -23.79 -6.69 -12.76
C MET A 33 -24.85 -7.62 -13.37
N LYS A 34 -25.98 -7.75 -12.67
CA LYS A 34 -27.14 -8.52 -13.09
C LYS A 34 -28.38 -7.63 -13.12
N MET A 35 -29.41 -8.07 -13.84
CA MET A 35 -30.71 -7.41 -13.82
C MET A 35 -31.26 -7.41 -12.40
N PHE A 36 -31.87 -6.30 -12.00
CA PHE A 36 -32.47 -6.17 -10.68
C PHE A 36 -33.60 -7.17 -10.47
N SER A 37 -33.67 -7.74 -9.25
CA SER A 37 -34.73 -8.64 -8.82
C SER A 37 -36.03 -7.92 -8.48
N SER A 38 -35.98 -6.62 -8.22
CA SER A 38 -37.15 -5.81 -7.88
C SER A 38 -37.11 -4.43 -8.52
N ILE A 39 -38.29 -3.87 -8.79
CA ILE A 39 -38.42 -2.51 -9.32
C ILE A 39 -37.90 -1.46 -8.34
N ASN A 40 -38.02 -1.71 -7.03
CA ASN A 40 -37.57 -0.78 -6.00
C ASN A 40 -36.04 -0.65 -5.97
N GLU A 41 -35.32 -1.76 -6.09
CA GLU A 41 -33.85 -1.74 -6.20
C GLU A 41 -33.41 -0.96 -7.44
N ASN A 42 -34.09 -1.17 -8.57
CA ASN A 42 -33.82 -0.46 -9.81
C ASN A 42 -34.09 1.05 -9.67
N ARG A 43 -35.23 1.46 -9.08
CA ARG A 43 -35.56 2.86 -8.81
C ARG A 43 -34.47 3.55 -7.96
N ILE A 44 -33.97 2.88 -6.92
CA ILE A 44 -32.89 3.41 -6.08
C ILE A 44 -31.59 3.55 -6.90
N ALA A 45 -31.20 2.52 -7.64
CA ALA A 45 -29.97 2.52 -8.42
C ALA A 45 -29.97 3.57 -9.55
N LEU A 46 -31.11 3.80 -10.20
CA LEU A 46 -31.27 4.85 -11.21
C LEU A 46 -31.15 6.23 -10.58
N LYS A 47 -31.77 6.45 -9.41
CA LYS A 47 -31.68 7.73 -8.70
C LYS A 47 -30.24 8.05 -8.27
N GLU A 48 -29.49 7.06 -7.79
CA GLU A 48 -28.07 7.22 -7.47
C GLU A 48 -27.25 7.68 -8.70
N VAL A 49 -27.50 7.08 -9.86
CA VAL A 49 -26.80 7.43 -11.11
C VAL A 49 -27.21 8.81 -11.61
N ASP A 50 -28.50 9.16 -11.52
CA ASP A 50 -29.01 10.48 -11.92
C ASP A 50 -28.39 11.61 -11.09
N GLU A 51 -28.42 11.47 -9.76
CA GLU A 51 -27.79 12.42 -8.85
C GLU A 51 -26.28 12.53 -9.13
N MET A 52 -25.59 11.41 -9.38
CA MET A 52 -24.16 11.40 -9.65
C MET A 52 -23.80 12.01 -11.01
N SER A 53 -24.59 11.73 -12.06
CA SER A 53 -24.41 12.32 -13.39
C SER A 53 -24.52 13.84 -13.33
N SER A 54 -25.57 14.36 -12.69
CA SER A 54 -25.78 15.80 -12.48
C SER A 54 -24.66 16.43 -11.65
N LEU A 55 -24.23 15.75 -10.58
CA LEU A 55 -23.14 16.22 -9.72
C LEU A 55 -21.81 16.33 -10.49
N ILE A 56 -21.48 15.32 -11.30
CA ILE A 56 -20.26 15.30 -12.12
C ILE A 56 -20.28 16.41 -13.18
N LEU A 57 -21.41 16.62 -13.87
CA LEU A 57 -21.53 17.68 -14.87
C LEU A 57 -21.36 19.08 -14.26
N ARG A 58 -21.78 19.27 -13.00
CA ARG A 58 -21.72 20.57 -12.32
C ARG A 58 -20.39 20.83 -11.61
N ARG A 59 -19.73 19.80 -11.08
CA ARG A 59 -18.57 19.96 -10.17
C ARG A 59 -17.32 19.20 -10.61
N GLY A 60 -17.40 18.40 -11.66
CA GLY A 60 -16.35 17.49 -12.08
C GLY A 60 -16.41 16.14 -11.37
N ASN A 61 -15.46 15.27 -11.69
CA ASN A 61 -15.42 13.91 -11.16
C ASN A 61 -15.18 13.87 -9.64
N ILE A 62 -15.69 12.83 -8.98
CA ILE A 62 -15.40 12.60 -7.57
C ILE A 62 -13.90 12.27 -7.37
N PRO A 63 -13.25 12.79 -6.31
CA PRO A 63 -11.81 12.67 -6.13
C PRO A 63 -11.43 11.33 -5.47
N ILE A 64 -11.54 10.24 -6.21
CA ILE A 64 -11.06 8.92 -5.78
C ILE A 64 -9.77 8.60 -6.57
N ASN A 65 -8.68 8.34 -5.85
CA ASN A 65 -7.45 7.79 -6.42
C ASN A 65 -7.62 6.28 -6.68
N VAL A 66 -6.53 5.56 -6.97
CA VAL A 66 -6.60 4.09 -6.97
C VAL A 66 -7.10 3.62 -5.60
N SER A 67 -8.14 2.79 -5.57
CA SER A 67 -8.69 2.26 -4.33
C SER A 67 -8.38 0.78 -4.18
N PHE A 68 -7.87 0.41 -3.01
CA PHE A 68 -7.33 -0.92 -2.72
C PHE A 68 -8.32 -1.76 -1.91
N ALA A 69 -8.38 -3.06 -2.20
CA ALA A 69 -9.15 -4.01 -1.40
C ALA A 69 -8.42 -4.30 -0.07
N ILE A 70 -8.81 -3.62 1.00
CA ILE A 70 -8.18 -3.73 2.32
C ILE A 70 -8.75 -4.85 3.21
N ASP A 71 -9.80 -5.57 2.80
CA ASP A 71 -10.47 -6.59 3.64
C ASP A 71 -9.50 -7.64 4.19
N LYS A 72 -8.57 -8.13 3.36
CA LYS A 72 -7.56 -9.11 3.76
C LYS A 72 -6.52 -8.54 4.71
N ILE A 73 -6.16 -7.27 4.53
CA ILE A 73 -5.23 -6.55 5.40
C ILE A 73 -5.87 -6.43 6.79
N ILE A 74 -7.13 -5.98 6.85
CA ILE A 74 -7.89 -5.85 8.09
C ILE A 74 -8.12 -7.20 8.78
N ASP A 75 -8.43 -8.27 8.03
CA ASP A 75 -8.56 -9.63 8.60
C ASP A 75 -7.24 -10.13 9.22
N THR A 76 -6.11 -9.82 8.56
CA THR A 76 -4.77 -10.14 9.09
C THR A 76 -4.51 -9.44 10.42
N SER A 77 -4.82 -8.14 10.52
CA SER A 77 -4.64 -7.38 11.76
C SER A 77 -5.58 -7.88 12.87
N LYS A 78 -6.86 -8.17 12.55
CA LYS A 78 -7.84 -8.72 13.50
C LYS A 78 -7.41 -10.07 14.09
N LYS A 79 -6.65 -10.87 13.35
CA LYS A 79 -6.06 -12.14 13.81
C LYS A 79 -4.78 -11.96 14.64
N GLY A 80 -4.37 -10.72 14.93
CA GLY A 80 -3.15 -10.40 15.66
C GLY A 80 -1.88 -10.44 14.79
N GLY A 81 -2.03 -10.46 13.46
CA GLY A 81 -0.93 -10.38 12.52
C GLY A 81 -0.30 -8.98 12.51
N ILE A 82 0.98 -8.92 12.14
CA ILE A 82 1.72 -7.66 11.95
C ILE A 82 1.62 -7.29 10.48
N LEU A 83 1.12 -6.08 10.21
CA LEU A 83 0.99 -5.55 8.86
C LEU A 83 2.34 -5.06 8.34
N SER A 84 2.53 -5.17 7.02
CA SER A 84 3.72 -4.64 6.34
C SER A 84 3.61 -3.13 6.10
N PRO A 85 4.73 -2.42 5.84
CA PRO A 85 4.69 -1.02 5.42
C PRO A 85 3.77 -0.74 4.23
N LEU A 86 3.72 -1.65 3.25
CA LEU A 86 2.85 -1.54 2.09
C LEU A 86 1.37 -1.66 2.47
N ASP A 87 1.04 -2.54 3.42
CA ASP A 87 -0.33 -2.67 3.91
C ASP A 87 -0.82 -1.39 4.59
N PHE A 88 0.05 -0.74 5.38
CA PHE A 88 -0.25 0.55 5.99
C PHE A 88 -0.44 1.66 4.95
N GLU A 89 0.37 1.68 3.89
CA GLU A 89 0.20 2.64 2.79
C GLU A 89 -1.15 2.47 2.08
N HIS A 90 -1.58 1.22 1.82
CA HIS A 90 -2.90 0.97 1.25
C HIS A 90 -4.03 1.48 2.17
N ILE A 91 -3.89 1.29 3.49
CA ILE A 91 -4.86 1.81 4.48
C ILE A 91 -4.86 3.34 4.47
N ALA A 92 -3.68 3.98 4.49
CA ALA A 92 -3.56 5.43 4.46
C ALA A 92 -4.20 6.03 3.19
N ASN A 93 -4.00 5.39 2.03
CA ASN A 93 -4.66 5.78 0.79
C ASN A 93 -6.19 5.67 0.86
N GLU A 94 -6.74 4.60 1.44
CA GLU A 94 -8.20 4.49 1.63
C GLU A 94 -8.75 5.55 2.57
N ILE A 95 -8.02 5.89 3.64
CA ILE A 95 -8.38 7.01 4.52
C ILE A 95 -8.36 8.32 3.73
N ASN A 96 -7.33 8.55 2.90
CA ASN A 96 -7.23 9.75 2.08
C ASN A 96 -8.38 9.88 1.08
N ASN A 97 -8.77 8.78 0.41
CA ASN A 97 -9.95 8.73 -0.46
C ASN A 97 -11.23 9.12 0.30
N ALA A 98 -11.44 8.58 1.50
CA ALA A 98 -12.59 8.95 2.34
C ALA A 98 -12.60 10.45 2.70
N LEU A 99 -11.44 11.02 3.07
CA LEU A 99 -11.31 12.44 3.40
C LEU A 99 -11.56 13.35 2.20
N ASN A 100 -11.09 12.96 1.00
CA ASN A 100 -11.33 13.71 -0.22
C ASN A 100 -12.81 13.70 -0.61
N LEU A 101 -13.49 12.56 -0.44
CA LEU A 101 -14.92 12.44 -0.65
C LEU A 101 -15.71 13.28 0.36
N LEU A 102 -15.36 13.24 1.66
CA LEU A 102 -15.98 14.08 2.68
C LEU A 102 -15.88 15.57 2.30
N LYS A 103 -14.69 16.04 1.90
CA LYS A 103 -14.49 17.43 1.44
C LYS A 103 -15.28 17.77 0.18
N TYR A 104 -15.40 16.82 -0.75
CA TYR A 104 -16.13 16.99 -2.00
C TYR A 104 -17.64 17.14 -1.75
N PHE A 105 -18.23 16.22 -0.98
CA PHE A 105 -19.67 16.23 -0.67
C PHE A 105 -20.06 17.35 0.29
N ALA A 106 -19.21 17.74 1.24
CA ALA A 106 -19.47 18.89 2.12
C ALA A 106 -19.60 20.22 1.37
N ARG A 107 -19.02 20.33 0.17
CA ARG A 107 -19.15 21.51 -0.69
C ARG A 107 -20.33 21.40 -1.65
N SER A 108 -20.96 20.23 -1.78
CA SER A 108 -22.13 20.03 -2.63
C SER A 108 -23.37 20.65 -2.00
N GLU A 109 -24.31 21.12 -2.82
CA GLU A 109 -25.58 21.63 -2.29
C GLU A 109 -26.42 20.47 -1.79
N ASN A 110 -26.45 20.27 -0.47
CA ASN A 110 -27.01 19.05 0.14
C ASN A 110 -28.44 18.71 -0.30
N ALA A 111 -29.25 19.73 -0.62
CA ALA A 111 -30.62 19.58 -1.07
C ALA A 111 -30.77 18.96 -2.48
N LEU A 112 -29.74 19.05 -3.33
CA LEU A 112 -29.79 18.57 -4.72
C LEU A 112 -29.46 17.07 -4.85
N TYR A 113 -28.72 16.49 -3.89
CA TYR A 113 -28.22 15.10 -3.99
C TYR A 113 -28.51 14.27 -2.73
N PRO A 114 -29.77 14.20 -2.27
CA PRO A 114 -30.11 13.57 -0.99
C PRO A 114 -29.76 12.07 -0.94
N THR A 115 -29.80 11.36 -2.06
CA THR A 115 -29.48 9.93 -2.11
C THR A 115 -27.99 9.72 -1.95
N LEU A 116 -27.15 10.50 -2.65
CA LEU A 116 -25.70 10.44 -2.51
C LEU A 116 -25.23 10.91 -1.13
N ASN A 117 -25.82 11.99 -0.60
CA ASN A 117 -25.47 12.49 0.73
C ASN A 117 -25.72 11.44 1.82
N ARG A 118 -26.85 10.71 1.75
CA ARG A 118 -27.12 9.60 2.67
C ARG A 118 -26.06 8.48 2.62
N ILE A 119 -25.36 8.33 1.50
CA ILE A 119 -24.24 7.38 1.36
C ILE A 119 -22.97 8.01 1.93
N SER A 120 -22.62 9.24 1.52
CA SER A 120 -21.38 9.91 1.94
C SER A 120 -21.35 10.32 3.41
N ASP A 121 -22.51 10.63 4.02
CA ASP A 121 -22.64 10.99 5.45
C ASP A 121 -22.21 9.86 6.40
N LYS A 122 -22.08 8.64 5.87
CA LYS A 122 -21.59 7.48 6.62
C LYS A 122 -20.07 7.34 6.58
N LEU A 123 -19.35 8.18 5.82
CA LEU A 123 -17.89 8.20 5.84
C LEU A 123 -17.40 8.69 7.20
N ILE A 124 -16.38 8.02 7.71
CA ILE A 124 -15.77 8.32 9.01
C ILE A 124 -14.42 8.97 8.77
N ASP A 125 -14.17 10.10 9.42
CA ASP A 125 -12.86 10.75 9.41
C ASP A 125 -11.88 9.93 10.27
N LEU A 126 -10.86 9.37 9.61
CA LEU A 126 -9.76 8.63 10.23
C LEU A 126 -8.41 9.32 9.98
N SER A 127 -8.40 10.64 9.77
CA SER A 127 -7.18 11.42 9.47
C SER A 127 -6.12 11.32 10.57
N PHE A 128 -6.52 11.02 11.81
CA PHE A 128 -5.56 10.75 12.88
C PHE A 128 -4.73 9.49 12.59
N LEU A 129 -5.36 8.42 12.08
CA LEU A 129 -4.70 7.15 11.79
C LEU A 129 -3.77 7.27 10.58
N GLU A 130 -4.18 8.02 9.54
CA GLU A 130 -3.30 8.37 8.41
C GLU A 130 -2.04 9.07 8.91
N LYS A 131 -2.16 10.04 9.81
CA LYS A 131 -1.01 10.73 10.40
C LYS A 131 -0.11 9.80 11.20
N GLU A 132 -0.68 8.91 12.01
CA GLU A 132 0.08 7.91 12.76
C GLU A 132 0.84 6.94 11.84
N ILE A 133 0.22 6.52 10.74
CA ILE A 133 0.88 5.71 9.71
C ILE A 133 2.08 6.46 9.13
N HIS A 134 1.90 7.71 8.69
CA HIS A 134 2.98 8.49 8.05
C HIS A 134 4.06 9.00 9.02
N LEU A 135 3.84 8.93 10.34
CA LEU A 135 4.90 9.15 11.33
C LEU A 135 5.87 7.95 11.40
N VAL A 136 5.36 6.75 11.14
CA VAL A 136 6.11 5.49 11.23
C VAL A 136 6.64 5.05 9.87
N ILE A 137 5.81 5.12 8.82
CA ILE A 137 6.11 4.66 7.48
C ILE A 137 6.44 5.87 6.61
N THR A 138 7.64 5.87 6.02
CA THR A 138 8.07 6.94 5.13
C THR A 138 7.60 6.69 3.69
N PRO A 139 7.67 7.69 2.78
CA PRO A 139 7.21 7.54 1.40
C PRO A 139 7.91 6.45 0.58
N ASN A 140 9.08 5.97 1.01
CA ASN A 140 9.78 4.86 0.35
C ASN A 140 9.48 3.48 0.98
N LEU A 141 8.44 3.41 1.83
CA LEU A 141 8.01 2.23 2.59
C LEU A 141 9.03 1.74 3.64
N SER A 142 9.99 2.57 4.03
CA SER A 142 10.88 2.30 5.17
C SER A 142 10.25 2.76 6.49
N ILE A 143 10.81 2.26 7.60
CA ILE A 143 10.48 2.74 8.94
C ILE A 143 11.27 4.01 9.22
N SER A 144 10.55 5.08 9.57
CA SER A 144 11.10 6.36 9.99
C SER A 144 12.12 6.20 11.12
N ASP A 145 13.24 6.92 11.04
CA ASP A 145 14.24 6.98 12.13
C ASP A 145 13.62 7.46 13.45
N ASN A 146 12.56 8.28 13.34
CA ASN A 146 11.85 8.86 14.48
C ASN A 146 10.60 8.05 14.86
N ALA A 147 10.42 6.84 14.32
CA ALA A 147 9.28 5.99 14.68
C ALA A 147 9.28 5.62 16.16
N SER A 148 10.46 5.53 16.79
CA SER A 148 10.60 5.50 18.24
C SER A 148 11.94 6.09 18.68
N VAL A 149 12.01 6.55 19.93
CA VAL A 149 13.26 7.03 20.55
C VAL A 149 14.30 5.91 20.64
N GLU A 150 13.84 4.67 20.85
CA GLU A 150 14.73 3.52 20.99
C GLU A 150 15.31 3.10 19.65
N LEU A 151 14.49 3.04 18.59
CA LEU A 151 14.95 2.77 17.22
C LEU A 151 16.01 3.79 16.79
N TYR A 152 15.76 5.07 17.08
CA TYR A 152 16.73 6.14 16.79
C TYR A 152 18.08 5.87 17.48
N LYS A 153 18.08 5.55 18.78
CA LYS A 153 19.32 5.24 19.51
C LYS A 153 20.05 4.02 18.95
N ILE A 154 19.32 2.94 18.65
CA ILE A 154 19.89 1.72 18.07
C ILE A 154 20.59 2.06 16.74
N ARG A 155 19.92 2.80 15.85
CA ARG A 155 20.49 3.24 14.55
C ARG A 155 21.72 4.11 14.72
N GLN A 156 21.72 5.06 15.68
CA GLN A 156 22.91 5.86 15.97
C GLN A 156 24.08 5.00 16.49
N ASN A 157 23.80 3.98 17.30
CA ASN A 157 24.81 3.04 17.78
C ASN A 157 25.38 2.20 16.63
N ILE A 158 24.54 1.72 15.71
CA ILE A 158 24.99 1.01 14.49
C ILE A 158 25.95 1.90 13.69
N ILE A 159 25.53 3.13 13.36
CA ILE A 159 26.35 4.10 12.61
C ILE A 159 27.69 4.36 13.30
N LYS A 160 27.69 4.46 14.63
CA LYS A 160 28.92 4.66 15.41
C LYS A 160 29.83 3.44 15.32
N LYS A 161 29.28 2.24 15.51
CA LYS A 161 30.05 0.98 15.47
C LYS A 161 30.60 0.66 14.09
N ASP A 162 29.86 0.99 13.03
CA ASP A 162 30.36 0.90 11.64
C ASP A 162 31.58 1.79 11.42
N LYS A 163 31.55 3.03 11.94
CA LYS A 163 32.72 3.93 11.91
C LYS A 163 33.89 3.36 12.71
N ASP A 164 33.62 2.78 13.88
CA ASP A 164 34.63 2.14 14.70
C ASP A 164 35.28 0.94 13.95
N ILE A 165 34.50 0.12 13.22
CA ILE A 165 35.03 -0.98 12.38
C ILE A 165 35.96 -0.42 11.31
N HIS A 166 35.56 0.66 10.66
CA HIS A 166 36.36 1.25 9.58
C HIS A 166 37.69 1.80 10.10
N ILE A 167 37.66 2.51 11.22
CA ILE A 167 38.88 3.04 11.88
C ILE A 167 39.77 1.89 12.34
N LEU A 168 39.20 0.86 12.97
CA LEU A 168 39.93 -0.31 13.45
C LEU A 168 40.58 -1.08 12.30
N THR A 169 39.88 -1.25 11.19
CA THR A 169 40.39 -1.86 9.96
C THR A 169 41.64 -1.15 9.45
N LEU A 170 41.61 0.18 9.32
CA LEU A 170 42.76 0.97 8.88
C LEU A 170 43.93 0.88 9.87
N SER A 171 43.64 0.91 11.17
CA SER A 171 44.63 0.73 12.22
C SER A 171 45.32 -0.64 12.14
N LEU A 172 44.56 -1.71 11.94
CA LEU A 172 45.08 -3.07 11.84
C LEU A 172 45.90 -3.28 10.55
N LEU A 173 45.46 -2.72 9.42
CA LEU A 173 46.24 -2.74 8.17
C LEU A 173 47.61 -2.08 8.36
N ASN A 174 47.66 -0.93 9.03
CA ASN A 174 48.91 -0.24 9.32
C ASN A 174 49.77 -1.02 10.32
N LYS A 175 49.17 -1.57 11.38
CA LYS A 175 49.87 -2.33 12.42
C LYS A 175 50.52 -3.61 11.90
N TYR A 176 49.88 -4.30 10.96
CA TYR A 176 50.33 -5.60 10.44
C TYR A 176 50.95 -5.54 9.04
N LYS A 177 51.22 -4.33 8.51
CA LYS A 177 51.66 -4.08 7.13
C LYS A 177 52.77 -5.03 6.63
N ASP A 178 53.76 -5.34 7.45
CA ASP A 178 54.90 -6.18 7.05
C ASP A 178 54.53 -7.66 6.85
N TYR A 179 53.46 -8.10 7.52
CA TYR A 179 52.96 -9.48 7.50
C TYR A 179 51.86 -9.69 6.44
N LEU A 180 51.32 -8.62 5.87
CA LEU A 180 50.28 -8.70 4.86
C LEU A 180 50.84 -9.25 3.54
N SER A 181 50.04 -10.09 2.88
CA SER A 181 50.24 -10.47 1.48
C SER A 181 49.75 -9.38 0.54
N GLU A 182 48.64 -8.71 0.92
CA GLU A 182 48.04 -7.59 0.19
C GLU A 182 47.70 -6.46 1.18
N SER A 183 47.92 -5.21 0.81
CA SER A 183 47.71 -4.05 1.69
C SER A 183 46.26 -3.56 1.71
N THR A 184 45.30 -4.47 1.65
CA THR A 184 43.87 -4.19 1.59
C THR A 184 43.13 -5.15 2.51
N ILE A 185 42.04 -4.68 3.12
CA ILE A 185 41.12 -5.59 3.79
C ILE A 185 40.27 -6.31 2.73
N SER A 186 39.97 -7.57 2.97
CA SER A 186 39.07 -8.35 2.13
C SER A 186 37.85 -8.78 2.94
N ILE A 187 36.76 -9.11 2.25
CA ILE A 187 35.59 -9.73 2.88
C ILE A 187 35.55 -11.20 2.45
N ARG A 188 35.55 -12.13 3.41
CA ARG A 188 35.39 -13.58 3.18
C ARG A 188 34.18 -14.08 3.95
N ASN A 189 33.21 -14.65 3.25
CA ASN A 189 31.97 -15.16 3.84
C ASN A 189 31.24 -14.12 4.72
N GLY A 190 31.33 -12.84 4.37
CA GLY A 190 30.75 -11.74 5.15
C GLY A 190 31.63 -11.19 6.29
N HIS A 191 32.82 -11.75 6.52
CA HIS A 191 33.75 -11.33 7.57
C HIS A 191 34.89 -10.47 7.02
N PHE A 192 35.24 -9.43 7.77
CA PHE A 192 36.41 -8.59 7.47
C PHE A 192 37.70 -9.33 7.82
N VAL A 193 38.51 -9.64 6.82
CA VAL A 193 39.73 -10.44 6.97
C VAL A 193 40.95 -9.72 6.44
N LEU A 194 42.07 -9.89 7.14
CA LEU A 194 43.39 -9.46 6.69
C LEU A 194 44.06 -10.61 5.91
N PRO A 195 44.55 -10.36 4.68
CA PRO A 195 45.31 -11.34 3.92
C PRO A 195 46.75 -11.40 4.46
N ILE A 196 47.08 -12.43 5.24
CA ILE A 196 48.38 -12.59 5.89
C ILE A 196 49.23 -13.61 5.14
N LYS A 197 50.52 -13.33 4.97
CA LYS A 197 51.48 -14.33 4.48
C LYS A 197 51.43 -15.55 5.41
N SER A 198 51.18 -16.74 4.89
CA SER A 198 50.83 -17.91 5.71
C SER A 198 51.87 -18.29 6.78
N GLY A 199 53.16 -17.94 6.58
CA GLY A 199 54.20 -18.10 7.61
C GLY A 199 54.03 -17.22 8.85
N PHE A 200 53.23 -16.15 8.77
CA PHE A 200 52.99 -15.19 9.85
C PHE A 200 51.56 -15.25 10.41
N LYS A 201 50.74 -16.22 10.01
CA LYS A 201 49.33 -16.32 10.44
C LYS A 201 49.13 -16.29 11.97
N ASN A 202 50.07 -16.87 12.73
CA ASN A 202 50.03 -16.90 14.20
C ASN A 202 50.45 -15.58 14.88
N LYS A 203 50.87 -14.56 14.11
CA LYS A 203 51.20 -13.22 14.64
C LYS A 203 49.97 -12.36 14.92
N ILE A 204 48.82 -12.77 14.40
CA ILE A 204 47.54 -12.08 14.60
C ILE A 204 46.63 -13.03 15.36
N SER A 205 46.13 -12.58 16.51
CA SER A 205 45.08 -13.30 17.23
C SER A 205 43.77 -13.12 16.48
N GLY A 206 43.14 -14.23 16.08
CA GLY A 206 41.96 -14.18 15.23
C GLY A 206 41.51 -15.56 14.73
N ILE A 207 40.48 -15.53 13.89
CA ILE A 207 39.88 -16.71 13.27
C ILE A 207 40.37 -16.80 11.82
N ILE A 208 40.83 -17.99 11.41
CA ILE A 208 41.16 -18.25 10.02
C ILE A 208 39.88 -18.59 9.28
N HIS A 209 39.52 -17.79 8.28
CA HIS A 209 38.32 -18.00 7.47
C HIS A 209 38.61 -18.72 6.17
N ASP A 210 39.80 -18.52 5.61
CA ASP A 210 40.15 -19.04 4.29
C ASP A 210 41.66 -19.11 4.07
N ILE A 211 42.09 -19.91 3.09
CA ILE A 211 43.48 -20.03 2.63
C ILE A 211 43.46 -19.98 1.10
N SER A 212 44.29 -19.14 0.49
CA SER A 212 44.42 -19.06 -0.97
C SER A 212 44.79 -20.40 -1.58
N ASP A 213 44.41 -20.65 -2.83
CA ASP A 213 44.72 -21.90 -3.56
C ASP A 213 46.22 -22.25 -3.59
N SER A 214 47.10 -21.24 -3.63
CA SER A 214 48.56 -21.42 -3.59
C SER A 214 49.10 -21.79 -2.21
N GLY A 215 48.27 -21.71 -1.16
CA GLY A 215 48.66 -21.89 0.24
C GLY A 215 49.51 -20.77 0.82
N GLN A 216 49.75 -19.67 0.08
CA GLN A 216 50.68 -18.60 0.48
C GLN A 216 50.03 -17.48 1.29
N THR A 217 48.71 -17.31 1.17
CA THR A 217 47.94 -16.30 1.90
C THR A 217 46.88 -16.96 2.76
N THR A 218 46.84 -16.59 4.04
CA THR A 218 45.83 -17.00 5.00
C THR A 218 44.99 -15.78 5.36
N PHE A 219 43.67 -15.89 5.22
CA PHE A 219 42.72 -14.82 5.52
C PHE A 219 42.28 -14.93 6.99
N VAL A 220 42.75 -14.00 7.82
CA VAL A 220 42.51 -13.99 9.27
C VAL A 220 41.60 -12.83 9.64
N GLU A 221 40.49 -13.10 10.32
CA GLU A 221 39.67 -12.08 11.00
C GLU A 221 40.27 -11.83 12.38
N PRO A 222 40.86 -10.65 12.64
CA PRO A 222 41.43 -10.30 13.93
C PRO A 222 40.36 -10.31 15.03
N ALA A 223 40.71 -10.76 16.24
CA ALA A 223 39.78 -10.87 17.37
C ALA A 223 39.02 -9.55 17.67
N ALA A 224 39.70 -8.41 17.55
CA ALA A 224 39.07 -7.09 17.74
C ALA A 224 37.98 -6.77 16.69
N LEU A 225 38.12 -7.28 15.46
CA LEU A 225 37.08 -7.16 14.42
C LEU A 225 35.94 -8.15 14.66
N VAL A 226 36.22 -9.35 15.19
CA VAL A 226 35.17 -10.32 15.60
C VAL A 226 34.25 -9.70 16.65
N GLU A 227 34.83 -9.13 17.72
CA GLU A 227 34.07 -8.52 18.81
C GLU A 227 33.13 -7.41 18.30
N LEU A 228 33.68 -6.48 17.51
CA LEU A 228 32.93 -5.35 17.01
C LEU A 228 31.85 -5.76 15.98
N SER A 229 32.13 -6.75 15.13
CA SER A 229 31.15 -7.30 14.18
C SER A 229 30.00 -8.00 14.90
N ASN A 230 30.27 -8.70 16.00
CA ASN A 230 29.23 -9.31 16.84
C ASN A 230 28.34 -8.26 17.50
N GLU A 231 28.90 -7.15 17.99
CA GLU A 231 28.11 -6.05 18.56
C GLU A 231 27.17 -5.43 17.53
N ILE A 232 27.64 -5.19 16.30
CA ILE A 232 26.80 -4.67 15.20
C ILE A 232 25.69 -5.66 14.84
N TYR A 233 26.01 -6.95 14.78
CA TYR A 233 25.03 -8.00 14.55
C TYR A 233 23.93 -8.02 15.62
N LEU A 234 24.29 -7.86 16.90
CA LEU A 234 23.33 -7.75 18.00
C LEU A 234 22.47 -6.49 17.88
N LEU A 235 23.08 -5.34 17.56
CA LEU A 235 22.33 -4.09 17.33
C LEU A 235 21.33 -4.22 16.18
N HIS A 236 21.67 -4.89 15.09
CA HIS A 236 20.70 -5.15 14.01
C HIS A 236 19.58 -6.11 14.43
N LYS A 237 19.83 -7.06 15.35
CA LYS A 237 18.74 -7.87 15.92
C LYS A 237 17.81 -7.02 16.77
N GLU A 238 18.37 -6.14 17.60
CA GLU A 238 17.61 -5.19 18.40
C GLU A 238 16.79 -4.25 17.51
N GLU A 239 17.38 -3.74 16.43
CA GLU A 239 16.68 -2.89 15.44
C GLU A 239 15.48 -3.62 14.84
N ASN A 240 15.66 -4.86 14.39
CA ASN A 240 14.59 -5.63 13.77
C ASN A 240 13.46 -5.94 14.76
N GLU A 241 13.79 -6.22 16.02
CA GLU A 241 12.80 -6.46 17.06
C GLU A 241 12.03 -5.17 17.42
N GLU A 242 12.71 -4.04 17.52
CA GLU A 242 12.08 -2.75 17.76
C GLU A 242 11.15 -2.35 16.60
N ILE A 243 11.59 -2.52 15.35
CA ILE A 243 10.74 -2.34 14.17
C ILE A 243 9.50 -3.24 14.25
N ARG A 244 9.67 -4.51 14.64
CA ARG A 244 8.56 -5.45 14.80
C ARG A 244 7.56 -4.98 15.87
N LEU A 245 8.03 -4.41 16.97
CA LEU A 245 7.19 -3.86 18.04
C LEU A 245 6.41 -2.63 17.58
N ILE A 246 7.08 -1.69 16.89
CA ILE A 246 6.45 -0.50 16.31
C ILE A 246 5.34 -0.88 15.32
N LEU A 247 5.63 -1.80 14.39
CA LEU A 247 4.64 -2.26 13.41
C LEU A 247 3.49 -3.02 14.08
N LYS A 248 3.75 -3.78 15.14
CA LYS A 248 2.71 -4.45 15.92
C LYS A 248 1.79 -3.44 16.61
N GLU A 249 2.35 -2.38 17.20
CA GLU A 249 1.54 -1.32 17.80
C GLU A 249 0.65 -0.64 16.76
N LEU A 250 1.22 -0.25 15.61
CA LEU A 250 0.46 0.37 14.53
C LEU A 250 -0.63 -0.57 13.97
N SER A 251 -0.34 -1.88 13.88
CA SER A 251 -1.32 -2.91 13.47
C SER A 251 -2.49 -3.01 14.47
N ASN A 252 -2.23 -2.82 15.77
CA ASN A 252 -3.29 -2.76 16.77
C ASN A 252 -4.17 -1.52 16.57
N LYS A 253 -3.60 -0.36 16.24
CA LYS A 253 -4.37 0.85 15.95
C LYS A 253 -5.27 0.69 14.73
N VAL A 254 -4.79 0.00 13.69
CA VAL A 254 -5.63 -0.41 12.54
C VAL A 254 -6.77 -1.32 13.01
N THR A 255 -6.48 -2.31 13.85
CA THR A 255 -7.49 -3.26 14.36
C THR A 255 -8.58 -2.56 15.16
N LEU A 256 -8.23 -1.58 16.00
CA LEU A 256 -9.19 -0.78 16.77
C LEU A 256 -10.14 0.04 15.87
N ASN A 257 -9.71 0.36 14.65
CA ASN A 257 -10.48 1.15 13.68
C ASN A 257 -11.02 0.32 12.50
N ALA A 258 -10.93 -1.00 12.59
CA ALA A 258 -11.19 -1.90 11.48
C ALA A 258 -12.60 -1.77 10.90
N ASP A 259 -13.62 -1.63 11.74
CA ASP A 259 -15.01 -1.55 11.28
C ASP A 259 -15.28 -0.23 10.55
N ALA A 260 -14.65 0.87 11.00
CA ALA A 260 -14.71 2.16 10.32
C ALA A 260 -13.98 2.13 8.96
N LEU A 261 -12.81 1.48 8.91
CA LEU A 261 -12.05 1.27 7.67
C LEU A 261 -12.84 0.46 6.64
N ILE A 262 -13.44 -0.66 7.06
CA ILE A 262 -14.29 -1.51 6.20
C ILE A 262 -15.52 -0.72 5.72
N ASN A 263 -16.16 0.04 6.61
CA ASN A 263 -17.29 0.89 6.24
C ASN A 263 -16.89 1.92 5.17
N ASN A 264 -15.78 2.63 5.37
CA ASN A 264 -15.27 3.60 4.41
C ASN A 264 -14.96 2.94 3.06
N ALA A 265 -14.23 1.81 3.05
CA ALA A 265 -13.90 1.08 1.83
C ALA A 265 -15.16 0.65 1.04
N ARG A 266 -16.22 0.23 1.74
CA ARG A 266 -17.52 -0.10 1.12
C ARG A 266 -18.19 1.13 0.51
N ILE A 267 -18.17 2.26 1.21
CA ILE A 267 -18.75 3.51 0.72
C ILE A 267 -17.97 4.04 -0.49
N ILE A 268 -16.64 4.05 -0.43
CA ILE A 268 -15.76 4.42 -1.54
C ILE A 268 -16.08 3.56 -2.76
N THR A 269 -16.13 2.23 -2.58
CA THR A 269 -16.48 1.29 -3.66
C THR A 269 -17.87 1.59 -4.23
N LYS A 270 -18.86 1.86 -3.39
CA LYS A 270 -20.22 2.19 -3.83
C LYS A 270 -20.26 3.50 -4.64
N LEU A 271 -19.57 4.53 -4.18
CA LEU A 271 -19.54 5.83 -4.85
C LEU A 271 -18.77 5.75 -6.17
N ASP A 272 -17.66 5.03 -6.21
CA ASP A 272 -16.89 4.74 -7.43
C ASP A 272 -17.74 3.96 -8.45
N PHE A 273 -18.48 2.95 -8.01
CA PHE A 273 -19.39 2.16 -8.84
C PHE A 273 -20.48 3.02 -9.48
N VAL A 274 -21.09 3.91 -8.71
CA VAL A 274 -22.12 4.84 -9.22
C VAL A 274 -21.50 5.88 -10.15
N SER A 275 -20.32 6.40 -9.80
CA SER A 275 -19.56 7.35 -10.62
C SER A 275 -19.18 6.77 -11.98
N ALA A 276 -18.69 5.53 -12.03
CA ALA A 276 -18.32 4.88 -13.28
C ALA A 276 -19.51 4.81 -14.26
N LYS A 277 -20.70 4.41 -13.78
CA LYS A 277 -21.93 4.41 -14.59
C LYS A 277 -22.34 5.81 -15.04
N ALA A 278 -22.24 6.79 -14.16
CA ALA A 278 -22.58 8.18 -14.47
C ALA A 278 -21.62 8.80 -15.50
N MET A 279 -20.31 8.53 -15.38
CA MET A 279 -19.30 8.98 -16.34
C MET A 279 -19.51 8.36 -17.70
N TYR A 280 -19.75 7.04 -17.75
CA TYR A 280 -20.15 6.36 -18.99
C TYR A 280 -21.38 7.01 -19.62
N GLY A 281 -22.43 7.21 -18.81
CA GLY A 281 -23.65 7.85 -19.30
C GLY A 281 -23.41 9.25 -19.87
N ASN A 282 -22.64 10.08 -19.18
CA ASN A 282 -22.31 11.43 -19.63
C ASN A 282 -21.46 11.43 -20.91
N GLN A 283 -20.49 10.52 -21.03
CA GLN A 283 -19.62 10.43 -22.21
C GLN A 283 -20.36 9.91 -23.45
N HIS A 284 -21.37 9.07 -23.24
CA HIS A 284 -22.16 8.45 -24.31
C HIS A 284 -23.55 9.08 -24.46
N ASP A 285 -23.77 10.33 -24.04
CA ASP A 285 -25.05 11.06 -24.14
C ASP A 285 -26.27 10.24 -23.67
N CYS A 286 -26.10 9.37 -22.68
CA CYS A 286 -27.15 8.49 -22.17
C CYS A 286 -28.10 9.27 -21.25
N PHE A 287 -29.33 8.76 -21.14
CA PHE A 287 -30.34 9.28 -20.22
C PHE A 287 -30.69 8.24 -19.17
N VAL A 288 -30.90 8.68 -17.92
CA VAL A 288 -31.42 7.81 -16.88
C VAL A 288 -32.90 7.55 -17.16
N ALA A 289 -33.28 6.28 -17.25
CA ALA A 289 -34.64 5.88 -17.59
C ALA A 289 -35.63 6.18 -16.45
N SER A 290 -36.83 6.63 -16.81
CA SER A 290 -37.97 6.73 -15.88
C SER A 290 -38.70 5.40 -15.80
N LEU A 291 -38.90 4.90 -14.57
CA LEU A 291 -39.65 3.66 -14.35
C LEU A 291 -41.13 3.96 -14.08
N VAL A 292 -41.99 3.24 -14.79
CA VAL A 292 -43.46 3.24 -14.63
C VAL A 292 -43.92 1.83 -14.20
N ASP A 293 -45.09 1.73 -13.57
CA ASP A 293 -45.59 0.44 -13.07
C ASP A 293 -46.34 -0.35 -14.16
N GLU A 294 -46.72 0.33 -15.24
CA GLU A 294 -47.30 -0.24 -16.45
C GLU A 294 -46.26 -1.01 -17.27
N ARG A 295 -46.70 -2.05 -17.98
CA ARG A 295 -45.86 -2.84 -18.90
C ARG A 295 -45.68 -2.13 -20.23
N ILE A 296 -45.05 -0.96 -20.20
CA ILE A 296 -44.82 -0.12 -21.37
C ILE A 296 -43.32 0.13 -21.52
N ILE A 297 -42.83 0.07 -22.75
CA ILE A 297 -41.48 0.47 -23.13
C ILE A 297 -41.62 1.61 -24.14
N ASP A 298 -41.22 2.82 -23.75
CA ASP A 298 -41.19 4.00 -24.62
C ASP A 298 -39.73 4.45 -24.77
N ILE A 299 -39.19 4.31 -25.97
CA ILE A 299 -37.79 4.60 -26.30
C ILE A 299 -37.76 5.65 -27.40
N LYS A 300 -37.19 6.82 -27.11
CA LYS A 300 -37.13 7.95 -28.03
C LYS A 300 -35.70 8.18 -28.49
N ASN A 301 -35.49 8.27 -29.81
CA ASN A 301 -34.19 8.54 -30.44
C ASN A 301 -33.05 7.65 -29.93
N ALA A 302 -33.34 6.37 -29.62
CA ALA A 302 -32.31 5.46 -29.15
C ALA A 302 -31.32 5.10 -30.25
N ARG A 303 -30.11 4.80 -29.79
CA ARG A 303 -29.01 4.26 -30.59
C ARG A 303 -28.48 3.00 -29.94
N HIS A 304 -27.81 2.18 -30.74
CA HIS A 304 -27.04 1.07 -30.20
C HIS A 304 -25.82 1.64 -29.44
N PRO A 305 -25.57 1.24 -28.19
CA PRO A 305 -24.51 1.85 -27.36
C PRO A 305 -23.10 1.59 -27.87
N LEU A 306 -22.88 0.48 -28.61
CA LEU A 306 -21.57 0.05 -29.14
C LEU A 306 -21.35 0.37 -30.63
N ILE A 307 -22.30 1.04 -31.29
CA ILE A 307 -22.13 1.46 -32.68
C ILE A 307 -21.86 2.96 -32.66
N ASP A 308 -20.68 3.34 -33.17
CA ASP A 308 -20.28 4.74 -33.28
C ASP A 308 -21.29 5.57 -34.12
N LYS A 309 -21.30 6.88 -33.85
CA LYS A 309 -22.19 7.86 -34.48
C LYS A 309 -22.15 7.83 -36.01
#